data_AF-A0A9P5PTY4-F1
#
_entry.id   AF-A0A9P5PTY4-F1
#
_cell.length_a   1.000
_cell.length_b   1.000
_cell.length_c   1.000
_cell.angle_alpha   90.00
_cell.angle_beta   90.00
_cell.angle_gamma   90.00
#
_symmetry.space_group_name_H-M   'P 1'
#
loop_
_entity.id
_entity.type
_entity.pdbx_description
1 polymer ?
#
loop_
_entity_poly.entity_id
_entity_poly.type
_entity_poly.pdbx_seq_one_letter_code
_entity_poly.pdbx_strand_id
1 'polypeptide(L)'
;AKAFADASGQPFQFFHSTDIRGRGKNQRELKGVAAEAAWRVPVKQAQDLAGKLPLIQGMPVFCTENIATELGLSKGSLGTLVSVKYEERQPNQKYAVSATVDFPGFKGTPSDAEHPHRVLL
;
A
#
# COMPACT_ATOMS: atom_id res chain seq x y z
N ALA A 1 -8.63 -3.40 -8.65
CA ALA A 1 -9.14 -2.85 -7.38
C ALA A 1 -10.64 -2.55 -7.43
N LYS A 2 -11.14 -1.62 -8.26
CA LYS A 2 -12.60 -1.33 -8.32
C LYS A 2 -13.47 -2.57 -8.54
N ALA A 3 -13.16 -3.37 -9.56
CA ALA A 3 -13.85 -4.64 -9.82
C ALA A 3 -13.80 -5.63 -8.63
N PHE A 4 -12.72 -5.60 -7.83
CA PHE A 4 -12.61 -6.44 -6.63
C PHE A 4 -13.51 -5.91 -5.49
N ALA A 5 -13.56 -4.60 -5.28
CA ALA A 5 -14.50 -3.99 -4.33
C ALA A 5 -15.94 -4.33 -4.70
N ASP A 6 -16.31 -4.16 -5.97
CA ASP A 6 -17.65 -4.46 -6.49
C ASP A 6 -17.98 -5.95 -6.29
N ALA A 7 -17.05 -6.86 -6.63
CA ALA A 7 -17.24 -8.31 -6.48
C ALA A 7 -17.31 -8.76 -5.02
N SER A 8 -16.61 -8.09 -4.11
CA SER A 8 -16.58 -8.44 -2.68
C SER A 8 -17.63 -7.69 -1.84
N GLY A 9 -18.43 -6.82 -2.45
CA GLY A 9 -19.42 -6.00 -1.75
C GLY A 9 -18.81 -4.97 -0.79
N GLN A 10 -17.52 -4.67 -0.95
CA GLN A 10 -16.79 -3.76 -0.08
C GLN A 10 -16.82 -2.33 -0.66
N PRO A 11 -16.79 -1.29 0.20
CA PRO A 11 -16.65 0.07 -0.27
C PRO A 11 -15.31 0.25 -0.99
N PHE A 12 -15.32 0.94 -2.13
CA PHE A 12 -14.09 1.27 -2.83
C PHE A 12 -13.33 2.37 -2.07
N GLN A 13 -12.31 1.96 -1.32
CA GLN A 13 -11.46 2.86 -0.54
C GLN A 13 -10.13 3.14 -1.25
N PHE A 14 -9.62 4.35 -1.06
CA PHE A 14 -8.33 4.77 -1.58
C PHE A 14 -7.55 5.54 -0.52
N PHE A 15 -6.23 5.43 -0.60
CA PHE A 15 -5.28 6.10 0.27
C PHE A 15 -4.42 7.04 -0.57
N HIS A 16 -4.16 8.24 -0.07
CA HIS A 16 -3.34 9.25 -0.73
C HIS A 16 -1.87 8.90 -0.57
N SER A 17 -1.09 9.10 -1.63
CA SER A 17 0.36 8.93 -1.58
C SER A 17 1.04 10.21 -1.10
N THR A 18 2.15 10.02 -0.38
CA THR A 18 3.11 11.07 -0.04
C THR A 18 4.15 11.13 -1.15
N ASP A 19 3.82 11.82 -2.24
CA ASP A 19 4.69 11.91 -3.40
C ASP A 19 5.83 12.92 -3.18
N ILE A 20 7.03 12.60 -3.69
CA ILE A 20 8.24 13.41 -3.53
C ILE A 20 8.74 13.83 -4.91
N ARG A 21 9.14 15.09 -5.06
CA ARG A 21 9.87 15.60 -6.23
C ARG A 21 11.35 15.82 -5.93
N GLY A 22 12.18 15.74 -6.96
CA GLY A 22 13.62 15.98 -6.88
C GLY A 22 14.43 14.72 -6.58
N ARG A 23 15.76 14.86 -6.49
CA ARG A 23 16.70 13.76 -6.24
C ARG A 23 17.69 14.12 -5.14
N GLY A 24 18.11 13.13 -4.36
CA GLY A 24 19.09 13.30 -3.28
C GLY A 24 18.66 14.34 -2.24
N LYS A 25 19.57 15.24 -1.87
CA LYS A 25 19.32 16.28 -0.86
C LYS A 25 18.26 17.32 -1.25
N ASN A 26 17.84 17.34 -2.52
CA ASN A 26 16.82 18.25 -3.03
C ASN A 26 15.41 17.63 -3.07
N GLN A 27 15.24 16.44 -2.47
CA GLN A 27 13.93 15.83 -2.33
C GLN A 27 12.99 16.71 -1.51
N ARG A 28 11.80 16.95 -2.04
CA ARG A 28 10.72 17.69 -1.36
C ARG A 28 9.40 16.99 -1.59
N GLU A 29 8.67 16.76 -0.50
CA GLU A 29 7.29 16.29 -0.54
C GLU A 29 6.40 17.28 -1.33
N LEU A 30 5.52 16.75 -2.17
CA LEU A 30 4.48 17.53 -2.84
C LEU A 30 3.43 17.95 -1.79
N LYS A 31 3.05 19.23 -1.80
CA LYS A 31 2.06 19.79 -0.87
C LYS A 31 1.06 20.69 -1.61
N GLY A 32 -0.12 20.85 -1.03
CA GLY A 32 -1.18 21.71 -1.55
C GLY A 32 -1.60 21.33 -2.97
N VAL A 33 -1.74 22.32 -3.84
CA VAL A 33 -2.21 22.17 -5.23
C VAL A 33 -1.39 21.14 -6.02
N ALA A 34 -0.09 21.02 -5.76
CA ALA A 34 0.76 20.06 -6.45
C ALA A 34 0.45 18.61 -6.06
N ALA A 35 0.16 18.34 -4.78
CA ALA A 35 -0.25 17.02 -4.32
C ALA A 35 -1.65 16.67 -4.85
N GLU A 36 -2.59 17.62 -4.80
CA GLU A 36 -3.93 17.42 -5.35
C GLU A 36 -3.92 17.14 -6.85
N ALA A 37 -3.04 17.81 -7.61
CA ALA A 37 -2.85 17.55 -9.02
C ALA A 37 -2.34 16.12 -9.23
N ALA A 38 -1.30 15.69 -8.49
CA ALA A 38 -0.75 14.33 -8.57
C ALA A 38 -1.82 13.26 -8.28
N TRP A 39 -2.66 13.46 -7.27
CA TRP A 39 -3.73 12.54 -6.91
C TRP A 39 -4.87 12.43 -7.93
N ARG A 40 -4.98 13.37 -8.87
CA ARG A 40 -5.97 13.37 -9.96
C ARG A 40 -5.41 12.77 -11.25
N VAL A 41 -4.10 12.58 -11.35
CA VAL A 41 -3.49 12.01 -12.55
C VAL A 41 -3.93 10.54 -12.70
N PRO A 42 -4.46 10.13 -13.86
CA PRO A 42 -4.74 8.73 -14.12
C PRO A 42 -3.45 7.90 -14.03
N VAL A 43 -3.50 6.75 -13.36
CA VAL A 43 -2.32 5.88 -13.11
C VAL A 43 -1.50 5.60 -14.38
N LYS A 44 -2.15 5.43 -15.54
CA LYS A 44 -1.47 5.19 -16.83
C LYS A 44 -0.55 6.34 -17.29
N GLN A 45 -0.75 7.54 -16.77
CA GLN A 45 -0.01 8.75 -17.13
C GLN A 45 0.88 9.23 -15.98
N ALA A 46 0.88 8.54 -14.84
CA ALA A 46 1.38 9.08 -13.59
C ALA A 46 2.91 8.95 -13.39
N GLN A 47 3.67 8.35 -14.33
CA GLN A 47 5.14 8.24 -14.29
C GLN A 47 5.68 7.95 -12.87
N ASP A 48 5.28 6.81 -12.30
CA ASP A 48 5.63 6.34 -10.95
C ASP A 48 4.99 7.08 -9.76
N LEU A 49 4.18 8.12 -10.00
CA LEU A 49 3.30 8.67 -8.97
C LEU A 49 2.13 7.73 -8.75
N ALA A 50 2.03 7.17 -7.54
CA ALA A 50 0.89 6.33 -7.19
C ALA A 50 -0.40 7.17 -7.15
N GLY A 51 -0.29 8.45 -6.75
CA GLY A 51 -1.38 9.41 -6.58
C GLY A 51 -2.36 8.97 -5.50
N LYS A 52 -3.13 7.92 -5.81
CA LYS A 52 -4.01 7.23 -4.88
C LYS A 52 -3.84 5.72 -5.02
N LEU A 53 -3.63 5.06 -3.89
CA LEU A 53 -3.51 3.60 -3.78
C LEU A 53 -4.86 3.01 -3.35
N PRO A 54 -5.54 2.25 -4.20
CA PRO A 54 -6.72 1.52 -3.79
C PRO A 54 -6.28 0.24 -3.07
N LEU A 55 -6.42 0.23 -1.74
CA LEU A 55 -6.10 -0.91 -0.89
C LEU A 55 -7.42 -1.43 -0.29
N ILE A 56 -7.83 -2.62 -0.72
CA ILE A 56 -9.09 -3.25 -0.33
C ILE A 56 -8.76 -4.53 0.42
N GLN A 57 -9.29 -4.68 1.63
CA GLN A 57 -9.06 -5.88 2.42
C GLN A 57 -9.47 -7.14 1.67
N GLY A 58 -8.65 -8.18 1.78
CA GLY A 58 -8.79 -9.45 1.05
C GLY A 58 -8.22 -9.42 -0.37
N MET A 59 -7.77 -8.28 -0.89
CA MET A 59 -7.21 -8.24 -2.24
C MET A 59 -5.85 -8.94 -2.31
N PRO A 60 -5.54 -9.62 -3.43
CA PRO A 60 -4.21 -10.16 -3.66
C PRO A 60 -3.21 -9.01 -3.84
N VAL A 61 -2.06 -9.15 -3.19
CA VAL A 61 -0.92 -8.22 -3.27
C VAL A 61 0.35 -9.02 -3.53
N PHE A 62 1.41 -8.34 -3.96
CA PHE A 62 2.72 -8.96 -4.10
C PHE A 62 3.83 -7.99 -3.68
N CYS A 63 4.92 -8.53 -3.14
CA CYS A 63 6.08 -7.73 -2.78
C CYS A 63 6.80 -7.21 -4.02
N THR A 64 7.02 -5.91 -4.08
CA THR A 64 7.79 -5.27 -5.17
C THR A 64 9.30 -5.28 -4.89
N GLU A 65 9.69 -5.51 -3.64
CA GLU A 65 11.07 -5.40 -3.15
C GLU A 65 11.45 -6.60 -2.28
N ASN A 66 12.76 -6.77 -2.05
CA ASN A 66 13.27 -7.76 -1.12
C ASN A 66 13.25 -7.19 0.30
N ILE A 67 12.52 -7.84 1.20
CA ILE A 67 12.32 -7.36 2.57
C ILE A 67 13.11 -8.24 3.55
N ALA A 68 12.84 -9.55 3.53
CA ALA A 68 13.45 -10.55 4.40
C ALA A 68 13.49 -11.89 3.66
N THR A 69 14.43 -12.01 2.73
CA THR A 69 14.50 -13.13 1.78
C THR A 69 14.67 -14.49 2.46
N GLU A 70 15.45 -14.51 3.53
CA GLU A 70 15.71 -15.63 4.42
C GLU A 70 14.44 -16.11 5.15
N LEU A 71 13.45 -15.23 5.30
CA LEU A 71 12.13 -15.55 5.88
C LEU A 71 11.05 -15.78 4.81
N GLY A 72 11.40 -15.77 3.52
CA GLY A 72 10.46 -15.99 2.41
C GLY A 72 9.77 -14.72 1.88
N LEU A 73 10.18 -13.53 2.33
CA LEU A 73 9.66 -12.24 1.83
C LEU A 73 10.63 -11.63 0.82
N SER A 74 10.36 -11.88 -0.45
CA SER A 74 11.17 -11.42 -1.57
C SER A 74 10.30 -10.77 -2.63
N LYS A 75 10.93 -10.10 -3.59
CA LYS A 75 10.22 -9.58 -4.75
C LYS A 75 9.45 -10.70 -5.46
N GLY A 76 8.15 -10.50 -5.66
CA GLY A 76 7.25 -11.48 -6.25
C GLY A 76 6.52 -12.38 -5.25
N SER A 77 6.86 -12.34 -3.95
CA SER A 77 6.09 -13.05 -2.91
C SER A 77 4.63 -12.57 -2.93
N LEU A 78 3.70 -13.50 -3.11
CA LEU A 78 2.27 -13.23 -3.15
C LEU A 78 1.69 -13.26 -1.73
N GLY A 79 0.74 -12.38 -1.47
CA GLY A 79 0.03 -12.33 -0.19
C GLY A 79 -1.38 -11.78 -0.33
N THR A 80 -2.09 -11.76 0.80
CA THR A 80 -3.44 -11.23 0.91
C THR A 80 -3.42 -10.03 1.86
N LEU A 81 -3.91 -8.88 1.41
CA LEU A 81 -4.02 -7.71 2.26
C LEU A 81 -5.05 -7.97 3.37
N VAL A 82 -4.63 -7.92 4.63
CA VAL A 82 -5.50 -8.17 5.79
C VAL A 82 -6.05 -6.86 6.34
N SER A 83 -5.22 -5.84 6.50
CA SER A 83 -5.68 -4.54 7.00
C SER A 83 -4.73 -3.42 6.60
N VAL A 84 -5.23 -2.19 6.64
CA VAL A 84 -4.43 -0.98 6.41
C VAL A 84 -4.62 -0.05 7.60
N LYS A 85 -3.53 0.30 8.26
CA LYS A 85 -3.50 1.40 9.22
C LYS A 85 -3.26 2.69 8.45
N TYR A 86 -4.05 3.72 8.73
CA TYR A 86 -3.93 5.01 8.08
C TYR A 86 -3.96 6.16 9.06
N GLU A 87 -3.43 7.29 8.62
CA GLU A 87 -3.54 8.58 9.27
C GLU A 87 -4.39 9.51 8.41
N GLU A 88 -5.26 10.29 9.05
CA GLU A 88 -6.05 11.32 8.38
C GLU A 88 -5.44 12.69 8.71
N ARG A 89 -4.78 13.30 7.72
CA ARG A 89 -4.11 14.60 7.90
C ARG A 89 -5.05 15.79 7.66
N GLN A 90 -6.08 15.57 6.84
CA GLN A 90 -7.16 16.51 6.52
C GLN A 90 -8.44 15.70 6.28
N PRO A 91 -9.64 16.31 6.36
CA PRO A 91 -10.89 15.61 6.10
C PRO A 91 -10.85 14.87 4.75
N ASN A 92 -11.16 13.58 4.76
CA ASN A 92 -11.14 12.68 3.60
C ASN A 92 -9.75 12.46 2.96
N GLN A 93 -8.66 12.86 3.62
CA GLN A 93 -7.29 12.59 3.18
C GLN A 93 -6.63 11.54 4.08
N LYS A 94 -6.93 10.28 3.78
CA LYS A 94 -6.33 9.11 4.43
C LYS A 94 -5.01 8.76 3.76
N TYR A 95 -3.94 8.61 4.54
CA TYR A 95 -2.62 8.17 4.10
C TYR A 95 -2.32 6.82 4.75
N ALA A 96 -2.03 5.80 3.95
CA ALA A 96 -1.63 4.50 4.49
C ALA A 96 -0.27 4.64 5.20
N VAL A 97 -0.21 4.16 6.45
CA VAL A 97 1.00 4.20 7.28
C VAL A 97 1.64 2.82 7.36
N SER A 98 0.81 1.79 7.49
CA SER A 98 1.25 0.40 7.50
C SER A 98 0.15 -0.51 6.97
N ALA A 99 0.52 -1.69 6.51
CA ALA A 99 -0.40 -2.72 6.04
C ALA A 99 -0.06 -4.07 6.67
N THR A 100 -1.07 -4.76 7.18
CA THR A 100 -0.91 -6.16 7.55
C THR A 100 -1.21 -7.01 6.33
N VAL A 101 -0.27 -7.87 5.95
CA VAL A 101 -0.39 -8.78 4.81
C VAL A 101 -0.14 -10.20 5.28
N ASP A 102 -1.00 -11.12 4.84
CA ASP A 102 -0.80 -12.55 5.02
C ASP A 102 0.03 -13.09 3.86
N PHE A 103 1.26 -13.52 4.14
CA PHE A 103 2.16 -14.12 3.17
C PHE A 103 2.32 -15.61 3.44
N PRO A 104 1.65 -16.51 2.70
CA PRO A 104 1.72 -17.95 2.96
C PRO A 104 3.14 -18.55 2.90
N GLY A 105 4.07 -17.86 2.22
CA GLY A 105 5.48 -18.24 2.15
C GLY A 105 6.36 -17.73 3.30
N PHE A 106 5.82 -16.95 4.23
CA PHE A 106 6.56 -16.40 5.37
C PHE A 106 6.89 -17.48 6.40
N LYS A 107 8.16 -17.51 6.85
CA LYS A 107 8.68 -18.52 7.78
C LYS A 107 9.27 -17.94 9.06
N GLY A 108 9.00 -16.66 9.35
CA GLY A 108 9.47 -16.03 10.57
C GLY A 108 8.75 -16.54 11.82
N THR A 109 9.27 -16.18 12.99
CA THR A 109 8.58 -16.43 14.25
C THR A 109 7.26 -15.65 14.26
N PRO A 110 6.12 -16.32 14.47
CA PRO A 110 4.83 -15.66 14.41
C PRO A 110 4.65 -14.73 15.60
N SER A 111 4.22 -13.49 15.33
CA SER A 111 3.78 -12.55 16.37
C SER A 111 2.39 -12.88 16.89
N ASP A 112 1.59 -13.59 16.08
CA ASP A 112 0.26 -14.10 16.40
C ASP A 112 0.19 -15.58 16.01
N ALA A 113 -0.02 -16.45 16.99
CA ALA A 113 -0.06 -17.89 16.79
C ALA A 113 -1.25 -18.35 15.93
N GLU A 114 -2.36 -17.61 15.93
CA GLU A 114 -3.52 -17.92 15.09
C GLU A 114 -3.28 -17.54 13.62
N HIS A 115 -2.35 -16.62 13.37
CA HIS A 115 -2.09 -16.06 12.05
C HIS A 115 -0.58 -15.97 11.75
N PRO A 116 0.09 -17.13 11.61
CA PRO A 116 1.55 -17.19 11.65
C PRO A 116 2.25 -16.52 10.46
N HIS A 117 1.50 -16.29 9.39
CA HIS A 117 1.98 -15.74 8.13
C HIS A 117 1.73 -14.22 8.00
N ARG A 118 1.10 -13.60 9.00
CA ARG A 118 0.79 -12.18 8.97
C ARG A 118 2.03 -11.35 9.30
N VAL A 119 2.30 -10.41 8.42
CA VAL A 119 3.43 -9.48 8.53
C VAL A 119 2.88 -8.06 8.48
N LEU A 120 3.31 -7.23 9.43
CA LEU A 120 3.08 -5.79 9.41
C LEU A 120 4.20 -5.13 8.58
N LEU A 121 3.81 -4.46 7.51
CA LEU A 121 4.68 -3.71 6.60
C LEU A 121 4.44 -2.21 6.74
#